data_AF-A0A498SX28-F1
#
_entry.id   AF-A0A498SX28-F1
#
_cell.length_a   1.000
_cell.length_b   1.000
_cell.length_c   1.000
_cell.angle_alpha   90.00
_cell.angle_beta   90.00
_cell.angle_gamma   90.00
#
_symmetry.space_group_name_H-M   'P 1'
#
loop_
_entity.id
_entity.type
_entity.pdbx_description
1 polymer ?
#
loop_
_entity_poly.entity_id
_entity_poly.type
_entity_poly.pdbx_seq_one_letter_code
_entity_poly.pdbx_strand_id
1 'polypeptide(L)'
;MINIDDRYQLTSRGFVNFEEMDRMVADRSDGIDLAFERAKAWTKYCKDLLNHVSRRVQLDLEHAKRVQNLANQSKTAISEHYLPLKDVFENSFENDITFCEQTQEVVKYIQDRFIKSLELRRDEHERQRRSLKNEWLRVTKQVKDTQQELQRARTLLGSRDDGYRRAQEISIRTESTGPAVGSELLRRRKELEKRRKNEEEALNKRDEAQNQVERLAVELERRRHHMENTRVRIVGQLRELVYRCDQTTKACSTHYFQALANLWVPQPGKYHEFADATRTYIPGAEYMSFLQNLPRRTVSTGSLFRSGENGDGIPSENQTSSSSSVSSQRRNAIDLADQDVIFERKQKKNAGMFC
;
A
#
# COMPACT_ATOMS: atom_id res chain seq x y z
N MET A 1 11.81 -13.30 -11.08
CA MET A 1 12.50 -14.51 -10.61
C MET A 1 11.97 -14.80 -9.21
N ILE A 2 11.17 -15.86 -9.04
CA ILE A 2 10.61 -16.23 -7.73
C ILE A 2 11.76 -16.75 -6.89
N ASN A 3 12.06 -16.10 -5.75
CA ASN A 3 13.12 -16.58 -4.88
C ASN A 3 12.68 -17.91 -4.25
N ILE A 4 13.41 -18.97 -4.56
CA ILE A 4 13.09 -20.35 -4.16
C ILE A 4 13.05 -20.45 -2.63
N ASP A 5 13.82 -19.63 -1.92
CA ASP A 5 13.88 -19.57 -0.46
C ASP A 5 12.55 -19.19 0.21
N ASP A 6 11.73 -18.33 -0.38
CA ASP A 6 10.44 -17.94 0.21
C ASP A 6 9.41 -19.08 0.14
N ARG A 7 9.54 -20.01 -0.81
CA ARG A 7 8.70 -21.23 -0.86
C ARG A 7 9.13 -22.25 0.20
N TYR A 8 10.42 -22.32 0.52
CA TYR A 8 10.96 -23.20 1.55
C TYR A 8 10.70 -22.70 2.98
N GLN A 9 10.63 -21.38 3.19
CA GLN A 9 10.31 -20.82 4.52
C GLN A 9 8.85 -21.05 4.93
N LEU A 10 7.92 -21.10 3.97
CA LEU A 10 6.50 -21.43 4.24
C LEU A 10 6.30 -22.92 4.56
N THR A 11 7.03 -23.82 3.90
CA THR A 11 6.97 -25.25 4.18
C THR A 11 7.67 -25.62 5.49
N SER A 12 8.70 -24.87 5.92
CA SER A 12 9.44 -25.13 7.16
C SER A 12 8.71 -24.71 8.45
N ARG A 13 7.60 -23.96 8.36
CA ARG A 13 6.82 -23.48 9.54
C ARG A 13 5.56 -24.31 9.86
N GLY A 14 5.40 -25.49 9.25
CA GLY A 14 4.42 -26.49 9.72
C GLY A 14 2.95 -26.19 9.43
N PHE A 15 2.62 -25.54 8.30
CA PHE A 15 1.22 -25.28 7.92
C PHE A 15 0.85 -26.03 6.63
N VAL A 16 -0.23 -26.83 6.74
CA VAL A 16 -1.22 -27.28 5.75
C VAL A 16 -0.80 -27.21 4.27
N ASN A 17 -0.83 -28.35 3.58
CA ASN A 17 -0.58 -28.47 2.14
C ASN A 17 -1.41 -27.40 1.37
N PHE A 18 -0.80 -26.68 0.42
CA PHE A 18 -1.50 -25.66 -0.37
C PHE A 18 -2.79 -26.18 -1.03
N GLU A 19 -2.79 -27.44 -1.46
CA GLU A 19 -3.98 -28.09 -2.02
C GLU A 19 -5.06 -28.36 -0.98
N GLU A 20 -4.69 -28.56 0.27
CA GLU A 20 -5.61 -28.76 1.40
C GLU A 20 -6.21 -27.42 1.82
N MET A 21 -5.41 -26.34 1.83
CA MET A 21 -5.93 -24.97 2.04
C MET A 21 -6.93 -24.56 0.95
N ASP A 22 -6.61 -24.86 -0.31
CA ASP A 22 -7.48 -24.53 -1.45
C ASP A 22 -8.80 -25.33 -1.38
N ARG A 23 -8.73 -26.62 -1.00
CA ARG A 23 -9.91 -27.45 -0.75
C ARG A 23 -10.75 -26.95 0.42
N MET A 24 -10.14 -26.63 1.56
CA MET A 24 -10.86 -26.08 2.73
C MET A 24 -11.69 -24.84 2.39
N VAL A 25 -11.20 -23.97 1.50
CA VAL A 25 -11.97 -22.80 1.04
C VAL A 25 -12.98 -23.20 -0.03
N ALA A 26 -12.63 -24.06 -0.98
CA ALA A 26 -13.54 -24.46 -2.06
C ALA A 26 -14.75 -25.29 -1.58
N ASP A 27 -14.57 -26.11 -0.54
CA ASP A 27 -15.61 -26.97 0.04
C ASP A 27 -16.67 -26.17 0.81
N ARG A 28 -16.37 -24.92 1.17
CA ARG A 28 -17.33 -24.02 1.80
C ARG A 28 -18.29 -23.44 0.77
N SER A 29 -19.58 -23.37 1.12
CA SER A 29 -20.61 -22.79 0.27
C SER A 29 -20.37 -21.31 -0.08
N ASP A 30 -19.74 -20.55 0.82
CA ASP A 30 -19.40 -19.14 0.66
C ASP A 30 -17.93 -18.88 0.27
N GLY A 31 -17.12 -19.94 0.17
CA GLY A 31 -15.67 -19.80 0.15
C GLY A 31 -15.11 -19.10 -1.08
N ILE A 32 -15.72 -19.29 -2.25
CA ILE A 32 -15.31 -18.56 -3.46
C ILE A 32 -15.58 -17.06 -3.35
N ASP A 33 -16.68 -16.65 -2.72
CA ASP A 33 -17.00 -15.24 -2.52
C ASP A 33 -16.06 -14.63 -1.48
N LEU A 34 -15.79 -15.33 -0.38
CA LEU A 34 -14.76 -14.94 0.59
C LEU A 34 -13.37 -14.77 -0.05
N ALA A 35 -12.97 -15.67 -0.95
CA ALA A 35 -11.70 -15.58 -1.66
C ALA A 35 -11.64 -14.31 -2.55
N PHE A 36 -12.73 -14.01 -3.27
CA PHE A 36 -12.81 -12.78 -4.07
C PHE A 36 -12.83 -11.51 -3.22
N GLU A 37 -13.52 -11.53 -2.07
CA GLU A 37 -13.54 -10.43 -1.11
C GLU A 37 -12.16 -10.17 -0.53
N ARG A 38 -11.45 -11.24 -0.13
CA ARG A 38 -10.08 -11.16 0.38
C ARG A 38 -9.13 -10.55 -0.65
N ALA A 39 -9.22 -10.97 -1.91
CA ALA A 39 -8.45 -10.40 -3.01
C ALA A 39 -8.80 -8.91 -3.21
N LYS A 40 -10.09 -8.57 -3.22
CA LYS A 40 -10.55 -7.16 -3.34
C LYS A 40 -10.06 -6.27 -2.19
N ALA A 41 -10.05 -6.80 -0.97
CA ALA A 41 -9.56 -6.09 0.21
C ALA A 41 -8.08 -5.71 0.05
N TRP A 42 -7.26 -6.58 -0.55
CA TRP A 42 -5.87 -6.26 -0.84
C TRP A 42 -5.73 -5.09 -1.84
N THR A 43 -6.54 -5.05 -2.91
CA THR A 43 -6.53 -3.91 -3.85
C THR A 43 -6.83 -2.58 -3.14
N LYS A 44 -7.79 -2.57 -2.19
CA LYS A 44 -8.12 -1.38 -1.39
C LYS A 44 -6.94 -0.98 -0.49
N TYR A 45 -6.42 -1.93 0.28
CA TYR A 45 -5.26 -1.70 1.15
C TYR A 45 -4.05 -1.15 0.38
N CYS A 46 -3.73 -1.76 -0.76
CA CYS A 46 -2.64 -1.34 -1.62
C CYS A 46 -2.83 0.09 -2.14
N LYS A 47 -4.05 0.49 -2.51
CA LYS A 47 -4.36 1.86 -2.92
C LYS A 47 -4.12 2.85 -1.78
N ASP A 48 -4.57 2.52 -0.57
CA ASP A 48 -4.41 3.41 0.58
C ASP A 48 -2.93 3.55 0.97
N LEU A 49 -2.16 2.47 0.89
CA LEU A 49 -0.72 2.48 1.11
C LEU A 49 0.04 3.32 0.07
N LEU A 50 -0.28 3.16 -1.22
CA LEU A 50 0.27 3.98 -2.30
C LEU A 50 -0.04 5.46 -2.07
N ASN A 51 -1.28 5.80 -1.75
CA ASN A 51 -1.68 7.19 -1.47
C ASN A 51 -0.89 7.79 -0.31
N HIS A 52 -0.69 7.03 0.77
CA HIS A 52 0.07 7.49 1.92
C HIS A 52 1.54 7.76 1.54
N VAL A 53 2.21 6.78 0.92
CA VAL A 53 3.64 6.90 0.59
C VAL A 53 3.87 8.01 -0.43
N SER A 54 3.05 8.11 -1.47
CA SER A 54 3.14 9.19 -2.46
C SER A 54 2.99 10.58 -1.83
N ARG A 55 2.01 10.76 -0.93
CA ARG A 55 1.83 12.04 -0.23
C ARG A 55 3.00 12.35 0.70
N ARG A 56 3.50 11.35 1.43
CA ARG A 56 4.62 11.54 2.33
C ARG A 56 5.86 12.01 1.57
N VAL A 57 6.25 11.33 0.49
CA VAL A 57 7.46 11.72 -0.26
C VAL A 57 7.30 13.08 -0.96
N GLN A 58 6.08 13.48 -1.31
CA GLN A 58 5.81 14.83 -1.79
C GLN A 58 6.07 15.88 -0.70
N LEU A 59 5.61 15.63 0.53
CA LEU A 59 5.90 16.51 1.67
C LEU A 59 7.40 16.60 1.96
N ASP A 60 8.11 15.47 1.86
CA ASP A 60 9.57 15.42 2.05
C ASP A 60 10.28 16.30 0.99
N LEU A 61 9.85 16.26 -0.28
CA LEU A 61 10.38 17.13 -1.34
C LEU A 61 10.08 18.61 -1.11
N GLU A 62 8.85 18.94 -0.69
CA GLU A 62 8.46 20.31 -0.40
C GLU A 62 9.26 20.90 0.76
N HIS A 63 9.48 20.10 1.81
CA HIS A 63 10.32 20.46 2.94
C HIS A 63 11.78 20.68 2.51
N ALA A 64 12.37 19.72 1.81
CA ALA A 64 13.75 19.79 1.33
C ALA A 64 13.99 21.05 0.48
N LYS A 65 13.06 21.38 -0.43
CA LYS A 65 13.15 22.59 -1.24
C LYS A 65 13.15 23.87 -0.41
N ARG A 66 12.30 23.96 0.63
CA ARG A 66 12.22 25.15 1.49
C ARG A 66 13.47 25.31 2.34
N VAL A 67 13.98 24.23 2.92
CA VAL A 67 15.21 24.24 3.73
C VAL A 67 16.43 24.58 2.88
N GLN A 68 16.57 23.97 1.71
CA GLN A 68 17.66 24.28 0.78
C GLN A 68 17.66 25.76 0.35
N ASN A 69 16.49 26.34 0.09
CA ASN A 69 16.37 27.77 -0.22
C ASN A 69 16.78 28.65 0.96
N LEU A 70 16.37 28.29 2.18
CA LEU A 70 16.75 29.02 3.40
C LEU A 70 18.27 28.98 3.60
N ALA A 71 18.89 27.80 3.51
CA ALA A 71 20.34 27.64 3.66
C ALA A 71 21.13 28.50 2.65
N ASN A 72 20.71 28.49 1.37
CA ASN A 72 21.33 29.31 0.33
C ASN A 72 21.19 30.82 0.60
N GLN A 73 20.02 31.26 1.06
CA GLN A 73 19.80 32.66 1.43
C GLN A 73 20.67 33.06 2.63
N SER A 74 20.75 32.21 3.66
CA SER A 74 21.58 32.46 4.85
C SER A 74 23.07 32.58 4.51
N LYS A 75 23.60 31.71 3.65
CA LYS A 75 25.00 31.81 3.16
C LYS A 75 25.27 33.13 2.44
N THR A 76 24.30 33.65 1.72
CA THR A 76 24.44 34.92 0.98
C THR A 76 24.33 36.13 1.92
N ALA A 77 23.44 36.04 2.92
CA ALA A 77 23.19 37.12 3.87
C ALA A 77 24.33 37.29 4.90
N ILE A 78 25.01 36.20 5.29
CA ILE A 78 26.12 36.21 6.25
C ILE A 78 27.46 36.30 5.49
N SER A 79 27.76 37.48 4.95
CA SER A 79 28.95 37.72 4.13
C SER A 79 30.13 38.36 4.89
N GLU A 80 29.86 39.02 6.02
CA GLU A 80 30.86 39.75 6.79
C GLU A 80 31.95 38.82 7.35
N HIS A 81 33.18 39.33 7.43
CA HIS A 81 34.34 38.59 7.93
C HIS A 81 34.49 38.72 9.45
N TYR A 82 35.28 37.80 10.04
CA TYR A 82 35.63 37.81 11.46
C TYR A 82 34.40 37.75 12.40
N LEU A 83 33.40 36.95 12.03
CA LEU A 83 32.20 36.72 12.82
C LEU A 83 32.32 35.43 13.65
N PRO A 84 31.86 35.43 14.91
CA PRO A 84 31.95 34.25 15.77
C PRO A 84 31.17 33.07 15.17
N LEU A 85 31.80 31.88 15.16
CA LEU A 85 31.20 30.63 14.70
C LEU A 85 30.72 30.63 13.23
N LYS A 86 31.12 31.61 12.41
CA LYS A 86 30.66 31.71 11.00
C LYS A 86 30.90 30.41 10.25
N ASP A 87 32.10 29.85 10.33
CA ASP A 87 32.45 28.60 9.66
C ASP A 87 31.60 27.41 10.13
N VAL A 88 31.22 27.36 11.41
CA VAL A 88 30.35 26.29 11.95
C VAL A 88 28.96 26.38 11.32
N PHE A 89 28.39 27.58 11.23
CA PHE A 89 27.08 27.78 10.61
C PHE A 89 27.12 27.62 9.08
N GLU A 90 28.18 28.06 8.40
CA GLU A 90 28.35 27.82 6.97
C GLU A 90 28.42 26.32 6.65
N ASN A 91 29.15 25.55 7.45
CA ASN A 91 29.19 24.09 7.33
C ASN A 91 27.83 23.45 7.65
N SER A 92 27.05 23.98 8.59
CA SER A 92 25.71 23.47 8.87
C SER A 92 24.76 23.73 7.71
N PHE A 93 24.84 24.89 7.06
CA PHE A 93 24.06 25.21 5.86
C PHE A 93 24.41 24.26 4.71
N GLU A 94 25.69 23.94 4.49
CA GLU A 94 26.07 22.94 3.47
C GLU A 94 25.58 21.54 3.78
N ASN A 95 25.59 21.15 5.06
CA ASN A 95 25.00 19.88 5.47
C ASN A 95 23.50 19.82 5.15
N ASP A 96 22.76 20.89 5.43
CA ASP A 96 21.33 20.99 5.10
C ASP A 96 21.10 20.89 3.59
N ILE A 97 21.91 21.59 2.77
CA ILE A 97 21.82 21.52 1.31
C ILE A 97 22.08 20.09 0.82
N THR A 98 23.16 19.47 1.30
CA THR A 98 23.53 18.08 0.95
C THR A 98 22.42 17.09 1.35
N PHE A 99 21.87 17.22 2.55
CA PHE A 99 20.76 16.39 3.02
C PHE A 99 19.50 16.58 2.16
N CYS A 100 19.20 17.81 1.75
CA CYS A 100 18.08 18.10 0.86
C CYS A 100 18.26 17.49 -0.53
N GLU A 101 19.48 17.47 -1.08
CA GLU A 101 19.80 16.80 -2.35
C GLU A 101 19.64 15.27 -2.23
N GLN A 102 20.20 14.67 -1.18
CA GLN A 102 20.04 13.24 -0.89
C GLN A 102 18.56 12.87 -0.70
N THR A 103 17.78 13.73 -0.06
CA THR A 103 16.32 13.55 0.06
C THR A 103 15.67 13.45 -1.32
N GLN A 104 16.03 14.32 -2.27
CA GLN A 104 15.49 14.27 -3.63
C GLN A 104 15.84 12.96 -4.35
N GLU A 105 17.06 12.46 -4.19
CA GLU A 105 17.49 11.16 -4.75
C GLU A 105 16.74 9.99 -4.13
N VAL A 106 16.59 9.98 -2.80
CA VAL A 106 15.84 8.97 -2.07
C VAL A 106 14.37 8.97 -2.47
N VAL A 107 13.74 10.13 -2.67
CA VAL A 107 12.36 10.20 -3.17
C VAL A 107 12.25 9.61 -4.57
N LYS A 108 13.17 9.90 -5.49
CA LYS A 108 13.19 9.27 -6.84
C LYS A 108 13.32 7.74 -6.72
N TYR A 109 14.19 7.26 -5.85
CA TYR A 109 14.35 5.83 -5.60
C TYR A 109 13.06 5.18 -5.07
N ILE A 110 12.40 5.82 -4.09
CA ILE A 110 11.12 5.34 -3.54
C ILE A 110 10.01 5.36 -4.61
N GLN A 111 9.98 6.38 -5.47
CA GLN A 111 9.05 6.46 -6.59
C GLN A 111 9.15 5.24 -7.49
N ASP A 112 10.37 4.78 -7.79
CA ASP A 112 10.58 3.62 -8.67
C ASP A 112 10.40 2.28 -7.95
N ARG A 113 11.04 2.12 -6.79
CA ARG A 113 11.11 0.84 -6.07
C ARG A 113 9.89 0.53 -5.22
N PHE A 114 9.18 1.54 -4.75
CA PHE A 114 7.94 1.36 -4.00
C PHE A 114 6.72 1.67 -4.87
N ILE A 115 6.57 2.92 -5.32
CA ILE A 115 5.30 3.41 -5.89
C ILE A 115 5.01 2.71 -7.22
N LYS A 116 5.85 2.87 -8.24
CA LYS A 116 5.64 2.26 -9.56
C LYS A 116 5.59 0.73 -9.50
N SER A 117 6.46 0.13 -8.70
CA SER A 117 6.54 -1.33 -8.55
C SER A 117 5.26 -1.92 -7.93
N LEU A 118 4.71 -1.26 -6.91
CA LEU A 118 3.50 -1.69 -6.24
C LEU A 118 2.24 -1.37 -7.06
N GLU A 119 2.22 -0.25 -7.80
CA GLU A 119 1.17 0.07 -8.79
C GLU A 119 1.05 -1.02 -9.86
N LEU A 120 2.17 -1.42 -10.47
CA LEU A 120 2.20 -2.47 -11.49
C LEU A 120 1.63 -3.79 -10.94
N ARG A 121 2.02 -4.16 -9.71
CA ARG A 121 1.47 -5.36 -9.05
C ARG A 121 -0.03 -5.24 -8.82
N ARG A 122 -0.50 -4.08 -8.38
CA ARG A 122 -1.91 -3.83 -8.10
C ARG A 122 -2.77 -4.00 -9.35
N ASP A 123 -2.31 -3.42 -10.46
CA ASP A 123 -3.05 -3.44 -11.72
C ASP A 123 -3.09 -4.87 -12.31
N GLU A 124 -1.98 -5.60 -12.23
CA GLU A 124 -1.92 -7.01 -12.63
C GLU A 124 -2.84 -7.90 -11.78
N HIS A 125 -2.81 -7.73 -10.45
CA HIS A 125 -3.70 -8.43 -9.53
C HIS A 125 -5.18 -8.17 -9.88
N GLU A 126 -5.56 -6.91 -10.08
CA GLU A 126 -6.95 -6.54 -10.37
C GLU A 126 -7.41 -7.08 -11.74
N ARG A 127 -6.53 -7.08 -12.75
CA ARG A 127 -6.80 -7.67 -14.06
C ARG A 127 -7.08 -9.17 -13.96
N GLN A 128 -6.22 -9.91 -13.26
CA GLN A 128 -6.41 -11.36 -13.06
C GLN A 128 -7.67 -11.65 -12.23
N ARG A 129 -7.89 -10.93 -11.12
CA ARG A 129 -9.09 -11.07 -10.28
C ARG A 129 -10.39 -10.90 -11.08
N ARG A 130 -10.46 -9.90 -11.97
CA ARG A 130 -11.63 -9.68 -12.85
C ARG A 130 -11.82 -10.81 -13.85
N SER A 131 -10.74 -11.29 -14.46
CA SER A 131 -10.79 -12.42 -15.40
C SER A 131 -11.37 -13.67 -14.72
N LEU A 132 -10.90 -13.99 -13.52
CA LEU A 132 -11.41 -15.11 -12.72
C LEU A 132 -12.87 -14.92 -12.32
N LYS A 133 -13.28 -13.71 -11.90
CA LYS A 133 -14.69 -13.44 -11.55
C LYS A 133 -15.61 -13.60 -12.78
N ASN A 134 -15.17 -13.14 -13.95
CA ASN A 134 -15.93 -13.31 -15.19
C ASN A 134 -16.07 -14.78 -15.61
N GLU A 135 -15.02 -15.57 -15.43
CA GLU A 135 -15.06 -17.01 -15.65
C GLU A 135 -16.05 -17.69 -14.70
N TRP A 136 -15.97 -17.39 -13.40
CA TRP A 136 -16.89 -17.93 -12.39
C TRP A 136 -18.35 -17.61 -12.72
N LEU A 137 -18.65 -16.36 -13.08
CA LEU A 137 -19.99 -15.93 -13.46
C LEU A 137 -20.50 -16.68 -14.69
N ARG A 138 -19.64 -16.95 -15.67
CA ARG A 138 -20.00 -17.70 -16.89
C ARG A 138 -20.40 -19.13 -16.57
N VAL A 139 -19.59 -19.85 -15.79
CA VAL A 139 -19.85 -21.26 -15.46
C VAL A 139 -21.07 -21.38 -14.53
N THR A 140 -21.21 -20.47 -13.56
CA THR A 140 -22.40 -20.39 -12.70
C THR A 140 -23.68 -20.18 -13.51
N LYS A 141 -23.65 -19.26 -14.49
CA LYS A 141 -24.78 -19.01 -15.38
C LYS A 141 -25.13 -20.25 -16.21
N GLN A 142 -24.12 -20.93 -16.76
CA GLN A 142 -24.33 -22.16 -17.53
C GLN A 142 -25.05 -23.26 -16.74
N VAL A 143 -24.66 -23.49 -15.49
CA VAL A 143 -25.36 -24.47 -14.62
C VAL A 143 -26.81 -24.03 -14.37
N LYS A 144 -27.04 -22.74 -14.07
CA LYS A 144 -28.37 -22.20 -13.83
C LYS A 144 -29.29 -22.32 -15.06
N ASP A 145 -28.77 -21.98 -16.24
CA ASP A 145 -29.53 -22.03 -17.49
C ASP A 145 -29.92 -23.49 -17.83
N THR A 146 -28.99 -24.45 -17.71
CA THR A 146 -29.28 -25.88 -17.92
C THR A 146 -30.26 -26.42 -16.87
N GLN A 147 -30.17 -25.98 -15.61
CA GLN A 147 -31.12 -26.35 -14.57
C GLN A 147 -32.54 -25.85 -14.88
N GLN A 148 -32.68 -24.62 -15.40
CA GLN A 148 -33.96 -24.08 -15.83
C GLN A 148 -34.51 -24.83 -17.05
N GLU A 149 -33.65 -25.19 -18.00
CA GLU A 149 -34.04 -25.97 -19.17
C GLU A 149 -34.54 -27.37 -18.79
N LEU A 150 -33.82 -28.06 -17.90
CA LEU A 150 -34.26 -29.35 -17.35
C LEU A 150 -35.62 -29.24 -16.65
N GLN A 151 -35.85 -28.16 -15.89
CA GLN A 151 -37.14 -27.93 -15.25
C GLN A 151 -38.27 -27.78 -16.27
N ARG A 152 -38.04 -27.05 -17.37
CA ARG A 152 -39.02 -26.92 -18.46
C ARG A 152 -39.27 -28.26 -19.15
N ALA A 153 -38.23 -29.05 -19.40
CA ALA A 153 -38.35 -30.37 -20.02
C ALA A 153 -39.16 -31.33 -19.14
N ARG A 154 -38.99 -31.28 -17.80
CA ARG A 154 -39.79 -32.07 -16.85
C ARG A 154 -41.26 -31.68 -16.86
N THR A 155 -41.55 -30.36 -16.90
CA THR A 155 -42.93 -29.88 -17.05
C THR A 155 -43.56 -30.35 -18.37
N LEU A 156 -42.78 -30.31 -19.47
CA LEU A 156 -43.23 -30.80 -20.77
C LEU A 156 -43.53 -32.30 -20.75
N LEU A 157 -42.64 -33.10 -20.15
CA LEU A 157 -42.83 -34.54 -19.98
C LEU A 157 -44.13 -34.84 -19.23
N GLY A 158 -44.39 -34.17 -18.10
CA GLY A 158 -45.65 -34.34 -17.36
C GLY A 158 -46.89 -34.04 -18.23
N SER A 159 -46.82 -33.00 -19.07
CA SER A 159 -47.89 -32.69 -20.03
C SER A 159 -48.07 -33.78 -21.10
N ARG A 160 -46.96 -34.40 -21.56
CA ARG A 160 -46.99 -35.53 -22.51
C ARG A 160 -47.53 -36.81 -21.88
N ASP A 161 -47.14 -37.11 -20.64
CA ASP A 161 -47.65 -38.25 -19.88
C ASP A 161 -49.18 -38.14 -19.69
N ASP A 162 -49.69 -36.95 -19.34
CA ASP A 162 -51.13 -36.72 -19.24
C ASP A 162 -51.84 -36.85 -20.60
N GLY A 163 -51.19 -36.40 -21.67
CA GLY A 163 -51.68 -36.56 -23.04
C GLY A 163 -51.77 -38.03 -23.47
N TYR A 164 -50.75 -38.82 -23.16
CA TYR A 164 -50.72 -40.25 -23.42
C TYR A 164 -51.78 -41.00 -22.61
N ARG A 165 -51.90 -40.73 -21.30
CA ARG A 165 -52.94 -41.32 -20.43
C ARG A 165 -54.34 -41.07 -20.98
N ARG A 166 -54.64 -39.84 -21.42
CA ARG A 166 -55.92 -39.52 -22.06
C ARG A 166 -56.13 -40.29 -23.37
N ALA A 167 -55.10 -40.47 -24.18
CA ALA A 167 -55.20 -41.25 -25.42
C ALA A 167 -55.51 -42.72 -25.13
N GLN A 168 -54.88 -43.32 -24.12
CA GLN A 168 -55.16 -44.68 -23.65
C GLN A 168 -56.59 -44.84 -23.14
N GLU A 169 -57.06 -43.94 -22.27
CA GLU A 169 -58.42 -43.97 -21.73
C GLU A 169 -59.48 -43.92 -22.85
N ILE A 170 -59.24 -43.09 -23.87
CA ILE A 170 -60.11 -42.98 -25.04
C ILE A 170 -60.08 -44.27 -25.87
N SER A 171 -58.90 -44.86 -26.06
CA SER A 171 -58.70 -46.13 -26.79
C SER A 171 -59.49 -47.27 -26.13
N ILE A 172 -59.29 -47.47 -24.81
CA ILE A 172 -59.99 -48.47 -23.98
C ILE A 172 -61.51 -48.27 -24.02
N ARG A 173 -61.97 -47.01 -23.95
CA ARG A 173 -63.41 -46.70 -24.03
C ARG A 173 -64.02 -47.07 -25.38
N THR A 174 -63.29 -46.85 -26.48
CA THR A 174 -63.75 -47.24 -27.83
C THR A 174 -63.76 -48.76 -28.02
N GLU A 175 -62.83 -49.48 -27.40
CA GLU A 175 -62.80 -50.95 -27.36
C GLU A 175 -63.96 -51.54 -26.53
N SER A 176 -64.40 -50.86 -25.48
CA SER A 176 -65.47 -51.31 -24.58
C SER A 176 -66.90 -51.08 -25.09
N THR A 177 -67.07 -50.43 -26.25
CA THR A 177 -68.39 -50.20 -26.85
C THR A 177 -69.08 -51.53 -27.23
N GLY A 178 -70.42 -51.63 -27.12
CA GLY A 178 -71.19 -52.87 -27.34
C GLY A 178 -71.02 -53.54 -28.72
N PRO A 179 -71.59 -54.74 -28.96
CA PRO A 179 -71.37 -55.49 -30.20
C PRO A 179 -71.79 -54.70 -31.44
N ALA A 180 -70.95 -54.69 -32.47
CA ALA A 180 -71.21 -54.02 -33.75
C ALA A 180 -71.49 -55.06 -34.84
N VAL A 181 -72.44 -54.81 -35.75
CA VAL A 181 -72.85 -55.75 -36.80
C VAL A 181 -72.86 -55.04 -38.17
N GLY A 182 -72.55 -55.77 -39.25
CA GLY A 182 -72.61 -55.26 -40.61
C GLY A 182 -71.65 -54.08 -40.89
N SER A 183 -72.16 -53.01 -41.51
CA SER A 183 -71.39 -51.80 -41.86
C SER A 183 -70.75 -51.11 -40.64
N GLU A 184 -71.39 -51.23 -39.47
CA GLU A 184 -70.93 -50.62 -38.21
C GLU A 184 -69.64 -51.26 -37.69
N LEU A 185 -69.46 -52.57 -37.91
CA LEU A 185 -68.24 -53.29 -37.55
C LEU A 185 -67.03 -52.77 -38.35
N LEU A 186 -67.22 -52.49 -39.64
CA LEU A 186 -66.15 -51.94 -40.49
C LEU A 186 -65.77 -50.52 -40.08
N ARG A 187 -66.75 -49.68 -39.72
CA ARG A 187 -66.53 -48.32 -39.21
C ARG A 187 -65.79 -48.35 -37.87
N ARG A 188 -66.20 -49.25 -36.97
CA ARG A 188 -65.58 -49.45 -35.66
C ARG A 188 -64.13 -49.91 -35.79
N ARG A 189 -63.83 -50.83 -36.70
CA ARG A 189 -62.44 -51.26 -36.97
C ARG A 189 -61.55 -50.09 -37.40
N LYS A 190 -62.01 -49.25 -38.33
CA LYS A 190 -61.28 -48.04 -38.75
C LYS A 190 -61.09 -47.03 -37.62
N GLU A 191 -62.10 -46.88 -36.76
CA GLU A 191 -62.00 -46.00 -35.60
C GLU A 191 -60.95 -46.51 -34.60
N LEU A 192 -60.94 -47.81 -34.31
CA LEU A 192 -59.93 -48.44 -33.44
C LEU A 192 -58.51 -48.29 -33.98
N GLU A 193 -58.29 -48.51 -35.28
CA GLU A 193 -56.98 -48.26 -35.91
C GLU A 193 -56.53 -46.81 -35.76
N LYS A 194 -57.45 -45.85 -35.90
CA LYS A 194 -57.17 -44.42 -35.68
C LYS A 194 -56.83 -44.13 -34.22
N ARG A 195 -57.53 -44.73 -33.25
CA ARG A 195 -57.21 -44.58 -31.82
C ARG A 195 -55.83 -45.17 -31.49
N ARG A 196 -55.54 -46.37 -32.00
CA ARG A 196 -54.22 -47.02 -31.85
C ARG A 196 -53.10 -46.14 -32.38
N LYS A 197 -53.27 -45.57 -33.58
CA LYS A 197 -52.27 -44.65 -34.16
C LYS A 197 -52.10 -43.39 -33.31
N ASN A 198 -53.18 -42.78 -32.82
CA ASN A 198 -53.10 -41.61 -31.95
C ASN A 198 -52.41 -41.89 -30.61
N GLU A 199 -52.64 -43.08 -30.04
CA GLU A 199 -51.98 -43.56 -28.83
C GLU A 199 -50.48 -43.77 -29.06
N GLU A 200 -50.09 -44.42 -30.16
CA GLU A 200 -48.70 -44.61 -30.57
C GLU A 200 -47.98 -43.27 -30.82
N GLU A 201 -48.62 -42.31 -31.48
CA GLU A 201 -48.09 -40.95 -31.66
C GLU A 201 -47.92 -40.20 -30.33
N ALA A 202 -48.84 -40.40 -29.37
CA ALA A 202 -48.75 -39.81 -28.04
C ALA A 202 -47.62 -40.45 -27.21
N LEU A 203 -47.43 -41.77 -27.33
CA LEU A 203 -46.32 -42.51 -26.73
C LEU A 203 -44.99 -42.02 -27.28
N ASN A 204 -44.84 -41.91 -28.60
CA ASN A 204 -43.62 -41.40 -29.24
C ASN A 204 -43.26 -39.99 -28.73
N LYS A 205 -44.25 -39.07 -28.64
CA LYS A 205 -44.04 -37.71 -28.10
C LYS A 205 -43.65 -37.71 -26.62
N ARG A 206 -44.17 -38.66 -25.85
CA ARG A 206 -43.81 -38.84 -24.44
C ARG A 206 -42.38 -39.35 -24.32
N ASP A 207 -42.01 -40.35 -25.12
CA ASP A 207 -40.66 -40.92 -25.11
C ASP A 207 -39.61 -39.93 -25.61
N GLU A 208 -39.92 -39.10 -26.60
CA GLU A 208 -39.09 -37.98 -27.02
C GLU A 208 -38.84 -36.97 -25.89
N ALA A 209 -39.88 -36.61 -25.13
CA ALA A 209 -39.77 -35.71 -23.97
C ALA A 209 -38.98 -36.36 -22.82
N GLN A 210 -39.17 -37.66 -22.58
CA GLN A 210 -38.40 -38.44 -21.60
C GLN A 210 -36.91 -38.45 -21.97
N ASN A 211 -36.59 -38.78 -23.23
CA ASN A 211 -35.23 -38.73 -23.74
C ASN A 211 -34.60 -37.33 -23.61
N GLN A 212 -35.38 -36.26 -23.79
CA GLN A 212 -34.91 -34.89 -23.58
C GLN A 212 -34.57 -34.60 -22.12
N VAL A 213 -35.42 -35.04 -21.17
CA VAL A 213 -35.16 -34.91 -19.73
C VAL A 213 -33.89 -35.67 -19.33
N GLU A 214 -33.71 -36.89 -19.82
CA GLU A 214 -32.52 -37.71 -19.54
C GLU A 214 -31.24 -37.03 -20.06
N ARG A 215 -31.24 -36.54 -21.30
CA ARG A 215 -30.10 -35.80 -21.86
C ARG A 215 -29.76 -34.56 -21.03
N LEU A 216 -30.76 -33.76 -20.64
CA LEU A 216 -30.56 -32.55 -19.85
C LEU A 216 -30.11 -32.86 -18.41
N ALA A 217 -30.53 -33.98 -17.83
CA ALA A 217 -30.08 -34.42 -16.52
C ALA A 217 -28.57 -34.77 -16.53
N VAL A 218 -28.12 -35.53 -17.54
CA VAL A 218 -26.69 -35.85 -17.73
C VAL A 218 -25.87 -34.58 -17.98
N GLU A 219 -26.38 -33.67 -18.82
CA GLU A 219 -25.69 -32.41 -19.09
C GLU A 219 -25.59 -31.53 -17.84
N LEU A 220 -26.65 -31.44 -17.03
CA LEU A 220 -26.61 -30.69 -15.77
C LEU A 220 -25.55 -31.23 -14.82
N GLU A 221 -25.44 -32.55 -14.70
CA GLU A 221 -24.43 -33.18 -13.84
C GLU A 221 -23.01 -32.88 -14.34
N ARG A 222 -22.79 -33.00 -15.65
CA ARG A 222 -21.51 -32.61 -16.28
C ARG A 222 -21.14 -31.15 -16.00
N ARG A 223 -22.12 -30.23 -16.10
CA ARG A 223 -21.92 -28.80 -15.82
C ARG A 223 -21.62 -28.53 -14.34
N ARG A 224 -22.26 -29.25 -13.43
CA ARG A 224 -22.00 -29.15 -11.97
C ARG A 224 -20.59 -29.62 -11.64
N HIS A 225 -20.16 -30.76 -12.17
CA HIS A 225 -18.80 -31.24 -11.96
C HIS A 225 -17.75 -30.27 -12.54
N HIS A 226 -18.00 -29.72 -13.74
CA HIS A 226 -17.14 -28.69 -14.31
C HIS A 226 -17.07 -27.41 -13.46
N MET A 227 -18.21 -26.99 -12.89
CA MET A 227 -18.28 -25.85 -11.98
C MET A 227 -17.46 -26.08 -10.71
N GLU A 228 -17.51 -27.28 -10.13
CA GLU A 228 -16.74 -27.62 -8.93
C GLU A 228 -15.23 -27.58 -9.21
N ASN A 229 -14.79 -28.21 -10.30
CA ASN A 229 -13.38 -28.17 -10.71
C ASN A 229 -12.91 -26.73 -10.99
N THR A 230 -13.78 -25.91 -11.58
CA THR A 230 -13.52 -24.48 -11.82
C THR A 230 -13.43 -23.70 -10.51
N ARG A 231 -14.27 -23.99 -9.51
CA ARG A 231 -14.25 -23.37 -8.19
C ARG A 231 -12.91 -23.60 -7.50
N VAL A 232 -12.48 -24.85 -7.37
CA VAL A 232 -11.21 -25.23 -6.73
C VAL A 232 -10.04 -24.52 -7.42
N ARG A 233 -10.00 -24.53 -8.76
CA ARG A 233 -8.95 -23.84 -9.53
C ARG A 233 -8.95 -22.33 -9.29
N ILE A 234 -10.10 -21.67 -9.35
CA ILE A 234 -10.20 -20.22 -9.14
C ILE A 234 -9.73 -19.85 -7.73
N VAL A 235 -10.13 -20.62 -6.71
CA VAL A 235 -9.68 -20.42 -5.33
C VAL A 235 -8.17 -20.52 -5.23
N GLY A 236 -7.56 -21.56 -5.82
CA GLY A 236 -6.09 -21.70 -5.84
C GLY A 236 -5.38 -20.55 -6.56
N GLN A 237 -5.93 -20.08 -7.68
CA GLN A 237 -5.39 -18.93 -8.42
C GLN A 237 -5.51 -17.62 -7.62
N LEU A 238 -6.59 -17.43 -6.86
CA LEU A 238 -6.75 -16.29 -5.95
C LEU A 238 -5.76 -16.36 -4.77
N ARG A 239 -5.52 -17.54 -4.19
CA ARG A 239 -4.50 -17.72 -3.16
C ARG A 239 -3.11 -17.36 -3.69
N GLU A 240 -2.76 -17.84 -4.89
CA GLU A 240 -1.47 -17.53 -5.50
C GLU A 240 -1.31 -16.03 -5.79
N LEU A 241 -2.39 -15.37 -6.23
CA LEU A 241 -2.43 -13.91 -6.37
C LEU A 241 -2.10 -13.20 -5.06
N VAL A 242 -2.75 -13.59 -3.95
CA VAL A 242 -2.48 -13.03 -2.63
C VAL A 242 -1.03 -13.23 -2.23
N TYR A 243 -0.48 -14.43 -2.44
CA TYR A 243 0.93 -14.70 -2.12
C TYR A 243 1.90 -13.79 -2.88
N ARG A 244 1.72 -13.62 -4.19
CA ARG A 244 2.57 -12.75 -5.02
C ARG A 244 2.43 -11.27 -4.62
N CYS A 245 1.24 -10.86 -4.21
CA CYS A 245 0.96 -9.54 -3.66
C CYS A 245 1.72 -9.29 -2.36
N ASP A 246 1.71 -10.25 -1.44
CA ASP A 246 2.44 -10.16 -0.17
C ASP A 246 3.95 -10.08 -0.40
N GLN A 247 4.52 -10.91 -1.28
CA GLN A 247 5.94 -10.84 -1.64
C GLN A 247 6.34 -9.47 -2.17
N THR A 248 5.54 -8.90 -3.07
CA THR A 248 5.83 -7.59 -3.64
C THR A 248 5.70 -6.49 -2.60
N THR A 249 4.68 -6.55 -1.75
CA THR A 249 4.47 -5.58 -0.67
C THR A 249 5.65 -5.62 0.31
N LYS A 250 6.12 -6.81 0.69
CA LYS A 250 7.32 -7.02 1.53
C LYS A 250 8.57 -6.42 0.88
N ALA A 251 8.82 -6.73 -0.39
CA ALA A 251 10.00 -6.22 -1.11
C ALA A 251 9.98 -4.69 -1.23
N CYS A 252 8.87 -4.10 -1.70
CA CYS A 252 8.70 -2.66 -1.78
C CYS A 252 8.92 -1.99 -0.42
N SER A 253 8.27 -2.51 0.63
CA SER A 253 8.39 -1.96 1.99
C SER A 253 9.82 -2.01 2.52
N THR A 254 10.55 -3.09 2.23
CA THR A 254 11.98 -3.21 2.58
C THR A 254 12.80 -2.10 1.93
N HIS A 255 12.63 -1.88 0.62
CA HIS A 255 13.31 -0.79 -0.09
C HIS A 255 12.94 0.59 0.48
N TYR A 256 11.67 0.79 0.81
CA TYR A 256 11.18 2.05 1.35
C TYR A 256 11.79 2.39 2.71
N PHE A 257 11.71 1.47 3.67
CA PHE A 257 12.25 1.71 5.01
C PHE A 257 13.77 1.78 5.00
N GLN A 258 14.45 0.97 4.18
CA GLN A 258 15.90 1.04 4.06
C GLN A 258 16.37 2.37 3.47
N ALA A 259 15.71 2.87 2.42
CA ALA A 259 16.07 4.15 1.81
C ALA A 259 15.92 5.32 2.80
N LEU A 260 14.86 5.30 3.61
CA LEU A 260 14.66 6.28 4.66
C LEU A 260 15.68 6.15 5.79
N ALA A 261 15.97 4.93 6.25
CA ALA A 261 16.99 4.72 7.28
C ALA A 261 18.35 5.27 6.82
N ASN A 262 18.77 4.93 5.60
CA ASN A 262 20.03 5.40 5.03
C ASN A 262 20.12 6.92 4.92
N LEU A 263 18.99 7.59 4.63
CA LEU A 263 18.92 9.05 4.57
C LEU A 263 19.16 9.70 5.95
N TRP A 264 18.57 9.16 7.01
CA TRP A 264 18.56 9.79 8.33
C TRP A 264 19.71 9.37 9.25
N VAL A 265 20.28 8.17 9.08
CA VAL A 265 21.37 7.65 9.91
C VAL A 265 22.57 8.60 10.05
N PRO A 266 23.04 9.33 9.02
CA PRO A 266 24.19 10.23 9.15
C PRO A 266 23.92 11.50 9.97
N GLN A 267 22.66 11.95 10.09
CA GLN A 267 22.33 13.27 10.61
C GLN A 267 22.72 13.49 12.08
N PRO A 268 22.47 12.56 13.01
CA PRO A 268 22.94 12.72 14.39
C PRO A 268 24.45 12.91 14.49
N GLY A 269 25.25 12.23 13.67
CA GLY A 269 26.70 12.40 13.65
C GLY A 269 27.11 13.83 13.28
N LYS A 270 26.49 14.39 12.25
CA LYS A 270 26.73 15.77 11.79
C LYS A 270 26.42 16.80 12.87
N TYR A 271 25.31 16.65 13.58
CA TYR A 271 24.98 17.58 14.68
C TYR A 271 25.93 17.46 15.88
N HIS A 272 26.45 16.27 16.19
CA HIS A 272 27.51 16.13 17.20
C HIS A 272 28.80 16.84 16.76
N GLU A 273 29.22 16.68 15.49
CA GLU A 273 30.39 17.39 14.93
C GLU A 273 30.25 18.91 15.10
N PHE A 274 29.08 19.49 14.80
CA PHE A 274 28.84 20.94 14.97
C PHE A 274 28.80 21.38 16.44
N ALA A 275 28.20 20.57 17.31
CA ALA A 275 28.15 20.85 18.74
C ALA A 275 29.57 20.84 19.35
N ASP A 276 30.41 19.90 18.95
CA ASP A 276 31.80 19.81 19.40
C ASP A 276 32.63 20.97 18.87
N ALA A 277 32.50 21.33 17.58
CA ALA A 277 33.16 22.51 17.01
C ALA A 277 32.79 23.80 17.77
N THR A 278 31.50 23.95 18.10
CA THR A 278 31.00 25.08 18.91
C THR A 278 31.59 25.08 20.31
N ARG A 279 31.71 23.91 20.96
CA ARG A 279 32.27 23.79 22.32
C ARG A 279 33.75 24.17 22.37
N THR A 280 34.49 23.88 21.31
CA THR A 280 35.93 24.19 21.21
C THR A 280 36.22 25.63 20.78
N TYR A 281 35.21 26.40 20.38
CA TYR A 281 35.38 27.78 19.96
C TYR A 281 35.83 28.67 21.12
N ILE A 282 36.84 29.52 20.88
CA ILE A 282 37.38 30.46 21.87
C ILE A 282 36.73 31.83 21.65
N PRO A 283 35.92 32.34 22.59
CA PRO A 283 35.32 33.67 22.47
C PRO A 283 36.37 34.77 22.31
N GLY A 284 36.16 35.65 21.35
CA GLY A 284 37.08 36.76 21.03
C GLY A 284 38.19 36.40 20.03
N ALA A 285 38.34 35.13 19.64
CA ALA A 285 39.33 34.70 18.65
C ALA A 285 39.17 35.44 17.32
N GLU A 286 37.94 35.59 16.84
CA GLU A 286 37.64 36.30 15.59
C GLU A 286 37.98 37.79 15.67
N TYR A 287 37.70 38.44 16.81
CA TYR A 287 38.08 39.84 17.01
C TYR A 287 39.61 40.02 17.04
N MET A 288 40.33 39.09 17.67
CA MET A 288 41.80 39.09 17.62
C MET A 288 42.32 38.94 16.19
N SER A 289 41.73 38.01 15.41
CA SER A 289 42.06 37.83 13.99
C SER A 289 41.77 39.08 13.18
N PHE A 290 40.64 39.75 13.41
CA PHE A 290 40.32 41.04 12.80
C PHE A 290 41.40 42.10 13.09
N LEU A 291 41.80 42.26 14.35
CA LEU A 291 42.83 43.24 14.73
C LEU A 291 44.19 42.96 14.08
N GLN A 292 44.58 41.69 13.96
CA GLN A 292 45.83 41.28 13.31
C GLN A 292 45.84 41.56 11.81
N ASN A 293 44.66 41.56 11.17
CA ASN A 293 44.49 41.79 9.74
C ASN A 293 44.07 43.24 9.41
N LEU A 294 44.11 44.17 10.37
CA LEU A 294 43.91 45.58 10.09
C LEU A 294 44.97 46.11 9.12
N PRO A 295 44.60 46.99 8.16
CA PRO A 295 45.57 47.63 7.29
C PRO A 295 46.64 48.34 8.13
N ARG A 296 47.92 47.96 7.96
CA ARG A 296 49.02 48.67 8.60
C ARG A 296 49.00 50.12 8.12
N ARG A 297 48.78 51.07 9.03
CA ARG A 297 48.97 52.49 8.72
C ARG A 297 50.40 52.66 8.21
N THR A 298 50.55 53.17 6.99
CA THR A 298 51.82 53.71 6.51
C THR A 298 52.14 54.90 7.40
N VAL A 299 52.96 54.67 8.43
CA VAL A 299 53.56 55.79 9.15
C VAL A 299 54.57 56.38 8.17
N SER A 300 54.14 57.41 7.44
CA SER A 300 55.08 58.32 6.80
C SER A 300 55.93 58.91 7.92
N THR A 301 57.15 58.40 8.09
CA THR A 301 58.20 59.03 8.90
C THR A 301 58.57 60.34 8.24
N GLY A 302 57.74 61.36 8.46
CA GLY A 302 57.98 62.74 8.13
C GLY A 302 58.09 63.53 9.43
N SER A 303 59.34 63.73 9.87
CA SER A 303 59.86 64.84 10.67
C SER A 303 58.84 65.90 11.11
N LEU A 304 58.79 66.21 12.41
CA LEU A 304 58.75 67.58 12.96
C LEU A 304 58.69 67.53 14.50
N PHE A 305 59.82 67.74 15.17
CA PHE A 305 60.10 68.95 15.97
C PHE A 305 61.36 68.76 16.83
N ARG A 306 62.26 69.72 16.70
CA ARG A 306 63.46 69.93 17.51
C ARG A 306 63.24 71.19 18.36
N SER A 307 63.96 71.25 19.49
CA SER A 307 64.08 72.32 20.50
C SER A 307 63.17 72.11 21.71
N GLY A 308 63.60 72.20 22.96
CA GLY A 308 64.87 72.57 23.59
C GLY A 308 64.62 72.70 25.11
N GLU A 309 65.69 72.49 25.89
CA GLU A 309 65.94 72.97 27.27
C GLU A 309 65.05 72.55 28.47
N ASN A 310 65.72 71.81 29.37
CA ASN A 310 65.81 71.92 30.84
C ASN A 310 64.77 72.76 31.63
N GLY A 311 64.21 72.17 32.67
CA GLY A 311 63.61 72.90 33.80
C GLY A 311 62.82 72.00 34.77
N ASP A 312 63.30 71.92 36.01
CA ASP A 312 62.68 71.29 37.19
C ASP A 312 61.24 71.77 37.49
N GLY A 313 60.44 70.94 38.15
CA GLY A 313 59.26 71.39 38.91
C GLY A 313 58.07 70.43 38.98
N ILE A 314 58.01 69.62 40.05
CA ILE A 314 56.78 69.10 40.70
C ILE A 314 56.32 70.21 41.70
N PRO A 315 55.04 70.43 42.14
CA PRO A 315 53.91 69.48 42.32
C PRO A 315 52.46 69.99 42.08
N SER A 316 51.53 69.04 42.27
CA SER A 316 50.27 69.10 43.06
C SER A 316 48.92 69.46 42.42
N GLU A 317 48.03 68.46 42.59
CA GLU A 317 46.63 68.53 43.07
C GLU A 317 45.58 69.25 42.19
N ASN A 318 44.36 68.76 41.98
CA ASN A 318 43.56 67.82 42.76
C ASN A 318 42.32 67.36 41.96
N GLN A 319 41.83 66.15 42.31
CA GLN A 319 40.42 65.71 42.30
C GLN A 319 39.71 65.60 40.92
N THR A 320 39.13 64.45 40.53
CA THR A 320 38.06 63.76 41.25
C THR A 320 37.91 62.29 40.81
N SER A 321 37.58 61.47 41.80
CA SER A 321 36.95 60.15 41.79
C SER A 321 36.13 59.75 40.55
N SER A 322 36.22 58.48 40.14
CA SER A 322 35.13 57.49 40.30
C SER A 322 35.53 56.10 39.82
N SER A 323 35.55 55.15 40.75
CA SER A 323 35.50 53.71 40.53
C SER A 323 34.11 53.27 40.06
N SER A 324 34.01 52.43 39.03
CA SER A 324 32.84 51.54 38.87
C SER A 324 33.10 50.31 37.97
N SER A 325 33.28 49.18 38.65
CA SER A 325 32.55 47.90 38.43
C SER A 325 32.58 47.20 37.05
N VAL A 326 33.37 46.13 36.97
CA VAL A 326 33.41 45.10 35.90
C VAL A 326 32.32 44.02 36.08
N SER A 327 31.12 44.37 36.56
CA SER A 327 30.12 43.38 37.01
C SER A 327 28.83 43.31 36.18
N SER A 328 28.78 43.84 34.96
CA SER A 328 27.51 43.93 34.20
C SER A 328 27.38 43.10 32.92
N GLN A 329 28.43 42.40 32.44
CA GLN A 329 28.37 41.70 31.14
C GLN A 329 27.95 40.22 31.18
N ARG A 330 27.63 39.65 32.35
CA ARG A 330 27.22 38.23 32.47
C ARG A 330 25.72 37.97 32.36
N ARG A 331 24.88 38.95 32.02
CA ARG A 331 23.42 38.76 32.09
C ARG A 331 22.79 38.00 30.90
N ASN A 332 23.49 37.85 29.77
CA ASN A 332 22.93 37.23 28.56
C ASN A 332 23.74 36.03 28.01
N ALA A 333 24.84 35.63 28.67
CA ALA A 333 25.58 34.44 28.28
C ALA A 333 24.96 33.22 28.99
N ILE A 334 24.41 32.27 28.24
CA ILE A 334 23.95 30.99 28.78
C ILE A 334 25.20 30.16 29.09
N ASP A 335 25.41 29.82 30.37
CA ASP A 335 26.49 28.92 30.79
C ASP A 335 26.13 27.47 30.40
N LEU A 336 26.97 26.82 29.61
CA LEU A 336 26.72 25.48 29.07
C LEU A 336 26.75 24.40 30.17
N ALA A 337 27.33 24.69 31.34
CA ALA A 337 27.41 23.77 32.47
C ALA A 337 26.07 23.54 33.21
N ASP A 338 25.03 24.33 32.93
CA ASP A 338 23.73 24.25 33.64
C ASP A 338 22.73 23.24 33.04
N GLN A 339 23.05 22.57 31.93
CA GLN A 339 22.11 21.64 31.27
C GLN A 339 21.85 20.34 32.06
N ASP A 340 22.80 19.89 32.88
CA ASP A 340 22.63 18.66 33.67
C ASP A 340 21.58 18.81 34.79
N VAL A 341 21.28 20.04 35.23
CA VAL A 341 20.30 20.30 36.31
C VAL A 341 18.85 20.36 35.79
N ILE A 342 18.65 20.60 34.49
CA ILE A 342 17.32 20.79 33.90
C ILE A 342 16.60 19.44 33.70
N PHE A 343 17.33 18.36 33.44
CA PHE A 343 16.75 17.02 33.30
C PHE A 343 16.21 16.45 34.63
N GLU A 344 16.89 16.69 35.76
CA GLU A 344 16.42 16.23 37.07
C GLU A 344 15.17 16.97 37.55
N ARG A 345 15.06 18.28 37.30
CA ARG A 345 13.89 19.07 37.73
C ARG A 345 12.60 18.70 37.00
N LYS A 346 12.68 18.19 35.77
CA LYS A 346 11.50 17.72 35.02
C LYS A 346 11.02 16.33 35.48
N GLN A 347 11.91 15.44 35.91
CA GLN A 347 11.48 14.13 36.43
C GLN A 347 10.77 14.23 37.79
N LYS A 348 11.19 15.15 38.67
CA LYS A 348 10.53 15.34 39.99
C LYS A 348 9.11 15.94 39.93
N LYS A 349 8.71 16.58 38.83
CA LYS A 349 7.36 17.17 38.69
C LYS A 349 6.29 16.20 38.20
N ASN A 350 6.66 15.06 37.60
CA ASN A 350 5.69 14.09 37.06
C ASN A 350 5.36 12.92 37.99
N ALA A 351 5.97 12.85 39.19
CA ALA A 351 5.75 11.75 40.14
C ALA A 351 4.68 12.03 41.22
N GLY A 352 3.91 13.11 41.11
CA GLY A 352 2.96 13.52 42.14
C GLY A 352 1.60 13.90 41.60
N MET A 353 0.94 13.03 40.83
CA MET A 353 -0.48 13.22 40.49
C MET A 353 -1.17 11.93 40.01
N PHE A 354 -1.30 10.94 40.88
CA PHE A 354 -2.36 9.92 40.82
C PHE A 354 -2.66 9.41 42.23
N CYS A 355 -3.74 9.93 42.81
CA CYS A 355 -4.58 9.29 43.83
C CYS A 355 -6.04 9.50 43.39
#